data_AF-R7LKF0-F1
#
_entry.id   AF-R7LKF0-F1
#
_cell.length_a   1.000
_cell.length_b   1.000
_cell.length_c   1.000
_cell.angle_alpha   90.00
_cell.angle_beta   90.00
_cell.angle_gamma   90.00
#
_symmetry.space_group_name_H-M   'P 1'
#
loop_
_entity.id
_entity.type
_entity.pdbx_description
1 polymer ?
#
loop_
_entity_poly.entity_id
_entity_poly.type
_entity_poly.pdbx_seq_one_letter_code
_entity_poly.pdbx_strand_id
1 'polypeptide(L)'
;MKKYLLLLISLFITAGSVLAAPPIDISYDDGIYHIILKGEKIKKQIKFVSSDSLVTNKEAHQKTKSRLTVNAGFFDPNNGKTISYVITDRNIAEDPLFNESLINNPMYRKNLDKILNRTEFRIVECNEGKVQYHYEIVPHKSPVNFGCTIITSAQGGPLIYPQLRLEEEFFIVKKDGEIIRESCSVLHKTARTIIGLKDGEAHVLIITDKHPMDLYEVQDYVKKLGFDRAMAFDGGSSTSMNYLNKYSVTSVGDGGGRSLKSFMVVK
;
A
#
# COMPACT_ATOMS: atom_id res chain seq x y z
N MET A 1 27.29 -41.22 -60.23
CA MET A 1 25.99 -41.27 -59.53
C MET A 1 26.07 -40.33 -58.33
N LYS A 2 25.25 -39.29 -58.32
CA LYS A 2 25.14 -38.24 -57.29
C LYS A 2 24.21 -38.71 -56.16
N LYS A 3 24.36 -38.08 -54.98
CA LYS A 3 23.52 -38.16 -53.74
C LYS A 3 23.96 -39.33 -52.86
N TYR A 4 24.35 -39.13 -51.59
CA TYR A 4 23.57 -38.62 -50.45
C TYR A 4 24.47 -37.76 -49.55
N LEU A 5 24.41 -36.42 -49.63
CA LEU A 5 23.60 -35.50 -48.82
C LEU A 5 23.58 -35.80 -47.30
N LEU A 6 24.29 -34.93 -46.58
CA LEU A 6 24.43 -34.82 -45.14
C LEU A 6 23.08 -34.85 -44.40
N LEU A 7 23.02 -35.67 -43.34
CA LEU A 7 21.97 -35.59 -42.32
C LEU A 7 22.46 -34.68 -41.18
N LEU A 8 22.34 -33.37 -41.38
CA LEU A 8 22.45 -32.37 -40.32
C LEU A 8 21.02 -32.09 -39.83
N ILE A 9 20.54 -32.89 -38.88
CA ILE A 9 19.28 -32.61 -38.20
C ILE A 9 19.56 -31.52 -37.18
N SER A 10 19.20 -30.31 -37.59
CA SER A 10 19.02 -29.12 -36.79
C SER A 10 18.13 -29.43 -35.58
N LEU A 11 18.75 -29.51 -34.40
CA LEU A 11 18.06 -29.43 -33.12
C LEU A 11 17.54 -28.00 -32.97
N PHE A 12 16.35 -27.73 -33.49
CA PHE A 12 15.61 -26.51 -33.18
C PHE A 12 15.24 -26.56 -31.70
N ILE A 13 16.10 -25.96 -30.86
CA ILE A 13 15.74 -25.55 -29.51
C ILE A 13 14.69 -24.45 -29.70
N THR A 14 13.42 -24.83 -29.73
CA THR A 14 12.33 -23.91 -29.43
C THR A 14 12.47 -23.58 -27.95
N ALA A 15 13.38 -22.66 -27.63
CA ALA A 15 13.28 -21.88 -26.41
C ALA A 15 12.01 -21.05 -26.58
N GLY A 16 10.86 -21.67 -26.27
CA GLY A 16 9.66 -20.92 -25.99
C GLY A 16 10.07 -19.94 -24.91
N SER A 17 10.16 -18.67 -25.26
CA SER A 17 10.16 -17.60 -24.29
C SER A 17 8.86 -17.79 -23.52
N VAL A 18 8.93 -18.52 -22.40
CA VAL A 18 7.91 -18.53 -21.38
C VAL A 18 7.78 -17.06 -21.03
N LEU A 19 6.75 -16.40 -21.58
CA LEU A 19 6.41 -15.05 -21.16
C LEU A 19 6.20 -15.18 -19.66
N ALA A 20 7.18 -14.70 -18.90
CA ALA A 20 7.06 -14.63 -17.45
C ALA A 20 5.72 -13.94 -17.17
N ALA A 21 4.89 -14.58 -16.36
CA ALA A 21 3.59 -14.02 -16.01
C ALA A 21 3.77 -12.56 -15.59
N PRO A 22 2.82 -11.66 -15.92
CA PRO A 22 2.91 -10.26 -15.53
C PRO A 22 3.20 -10.18 -14.02
N PRO A 23 4.15 -9.33 -13.57
CA PRO A 23 4.52 -9.28 -12.15
C PRO A 23 3.40 -8.72 -11.26
N ILE A 24 2.25 -8.38 -11.83
CA ILE A 24 1.06 -7.93 -11.12
C ILE A 24 -0.07 -8.85 -11.54
N ASP A 25 -0.57 -9.62 -10.59
CA ASP A 25 -1.75 -10.47 -10.74
C ASP A 25 -2.93 -9.78 -10.05
N ILE A 26 -4.11 -9.77 -10.70
CA ILE A 26 -5.31 -9.13 -10.16
C ILE A 26 -6.48 -10.07 -10.34
N SER A 27 -7.05 -10.54 -9.23
CA SER A 27 -8.33 -11.22 -9.18
C SER A 27 -9.40 -10.30 -8.59
N TYR A 28 -10.65 -10.55 -8.97
CA TYR A 28 -11.81 -9.88 -8.40
C TYR A 28 -12.79 -10.95 -7.91
N ASP A 29 -13.21 -10.81 -6.66
CA ASP A 29 -14.27 -11.63 -6.08
C ASP A 29 -15.12 -10.76 -5.16
N ASP A 30 -16.44 -10.83 -5.34
CA ASP A 30 -17.46 -10.09 -4.59
C ASP A 30 -17.06 -8.69 -4.08
N GLY A 31 -16.69 -7.77 -4.99
CA GLY A 31 -16.37 -6.39 -4.58
C GLY A 31 -14.98 -6.20 -3.98
N ILE A 32 -14.13 -7.23 -3.99
CA ILE A 32 -12.76 -7.19 -3.50
C ILE A 32 -11.81 -7.46 -4.68
N TYR A 33 -10.92 -6.52 -4.97
CA TYR A 33 -9.79 -6.78 -5.85
C TYR A 33 -8.61 -7.24 -4.99
N HIS A 34 -8.05 -8.41 -5.32
CA HIS A 34 -6.82 -8.92 -4.72
C HIS A 34 -5.69 -8.81 -5.73
N ILE A 35 -4.70 -7.99 -5.39
CA ILE A 35 -3.56 -7.68 -6.24
C ILE A 35 -2.32 -8.32 -5.61
N ILE A 36 -1.60 -9.12 -6.38
CA ILE A 36 -0.35 -9.77 -5.95
C ILE A 36 0.81 -9.17 -6.73
N LEU A 37 1.79 -8.61 -6.01
CA LEU A 37 3.00 -8.02 -6.58
C LEU A 37 4.12 -9.06 -6.54
N LYS A 38 4.27 -9.80 -7.64
CA LYS A 38 5.10 -11.01 -7.75
C LYS A 38 6.55 -10.73 -8.13
N GLY A 39 7.46 -11.38 -7.41
CA GLY A 39 8.88 -11.51 -7.75
C GLY A 39 9.78 -10.32 -7.38
N GLU A 40 11.07 -10.59 -7.20
CA GLU A 40 12.06 -9.64 -6.67
C GLU A 40 12.19 -8.32 -7.46
N LYS A 41 11.95 -8.35 -8.78
CA LYS A 41 12.07 -7.15 -9.61
C LYS A 41 11.01 -6.10 -9.28
N ILE A 42 9.82 -6.50 -8.82
CA ILE A 42 8.73 -5.55 -8.56
C ILE A 42 8.99 -4.68 -7.33
N LYS A 43 9.78 -5.17 -6.36
CA LYS A 43 10.19 -4.42 -5.17
C LYS A 43 10.84 -3.08 -5.54
N LYS A 44 11.64 -3.06 -6.62
CA LYS A 44 12.29 -1.85 -7.13
C LYS A 44 11.36 -0.92 -7.91
N GLN A 45 10.23 -1.44 -8.40
CA GLN A 45 9.28 -0.71 -9.24
C GLN A 45 8.20 -0.03 -8.42
N ILE A 46 7.97 -0.50 -7.19
CA ILE A 46 7.06 0.15 -6.24
C ILE A 46 7.72 1.44 -5.73
N LYS A 47 6.97 2.53 -5.79
CA LYS A 47 7.29 3.81 -5.16
C LYS A 47 6.07 4.34 -4.44
N PHE A 48 6.27 4.97 -3.30
CA PHE A 48 5.31 5.92 -2.77
C PHE A 48 5.64 7.30 -3.33
N VAL A 49 4.60 8.06 -3.65
CA VAL A 49 4.72 9.42 -4.18
C VAL A 49 3.67 10.29 -3.51
N SER A 50 3.98 11.57 -3.33
CA SER A 50 3.01 12.58 -2.93
C SER A 50 2.79 13.60 -4.03
N SER A 51 1.69 14.35 -3.91
CA SER A 51 1.35 15.45 -4.80
C SER A 51 1.36 16.77 -4.03
N ASP A 52 1.81 17.86 -4.65
CA ASP A 52 1.85 19.18 -4.01
C ASP A 52 0.45 19.63 -3.58
N SER A 53 -0.51 19.54 -4.52
CA SER A 53 -1.95 19.68 -4.29
C SER A 53 -2.63 18.32 -4.20
N LEU A 54 -3.84 18.27 -3.65
CA LEU A 54 -4.66 17.05 -3.72
C LEU A 54 -5.03 16.74 -5.18
N VAL A 55 -4.88 15.48 -5.59
CA VAL A 55 -5.22 15.00 -6.93
C VAL A 55 -5.93 13.66 -6.85
N THR A 56 -6.74 13.31 -7.84
CA THR A 56 -7.37 11.98 -7.89
C THR A 56 -6.34 10.88 -8.14
N ASN A 57 -6.67 9.64 -7.77
CA ASN A 57 -5.84 8.47 -8.06
C ASN A 57 -5.59 8.29 -9.57
N LYS A 58 -6.57 8.66 -10.40
CA LYS A 58 -6.46 8.61 -11.86
C LYS A 58 -5.46 9.64 -12.39
N GLU A 59 -5.50 10.88 -11.90
CA GLU A 59 -4.53 11.91 -12.27
C GLU A 59 -3.11 11.52 -11.83
N ALA A 60 -2.97 10.99 -10.60
CA ALA A 60 -1.69 10.47 -10.12
C ALA A 60 -1.18 9.34 -11.02
N HIS A 61 -2.05 8.39 -11.40
CA HIS A 61 -1.72 7.29 -12.31
C HIS A 61 -1.19 7.79 -13.66
N GLN A 62 -1.86 8.76 -14.26
CA GLN A 62 -1.49 9.36 -15.53
C GLN A 62 -0.20 10.18 -15.44
N LYS A 63 -0.08 11.09 -14.46
CA LYS A 63 1.10 11.94 -14.25
C LYS A 63 2.35 11.10 -14.02
N THR A 64 2.21 10.00 -13.30
CA THR A 64 3.31 9.11 -12.97
C THR A 64 3.57 8.07 -14.07
N LYS A 65 2.68 7.90 -15.07
CA LYS A 65 2.78 6.86 -16.11
C LYS A 65 2.99 5.47 -15.52
N SER A 66 2.27 5.17 -14.45
CA SER A 66 2.46 3.93 -13.68
C SER A 66 1.58 2.82 -14.24
N ARG A 67 1.97 1.56 -14.01
CA ARG A 67 1.16 0.39 -14.36
C ARG A 67 0.05 0.14 -13.34
N LEU A 68 0.35 0.36 -12.07
CA LEU A 68 -0.61 0.31 -10.95
C LEU A 68 -0.49 1.57 -10.12
N THR A 69 -1.62 2.08 -9.63
CA THR A 69 -1.68 3.18 -8.67
C THR A 69 -2.82 2.93 -7.69
N VAL A 70 -2.52 2.98 -6.40
CA VAL A 70 -3.51 2.90 -5.32
C VAL A 70 -3.27 4.03 -4.33
N ASN A 71 -4.32 4.43 -3.61
CA ASN A 71 -4.17 5.42 -2.54
C ASN A 71 -3.29 4.87 -1.39
N ALA A 72 -2.61 5.77 -0.67
CA ALA A 72 -1.71 5.41 0.42
C ALA A 72 -2.04 6.14 1.73
N GLY A 73 -1.12 6.97 2.23
CA GLY A 73 -1.20 7.62 3.53
C GLY A 73 -2.37 8.59 3.68
N PHE A 74 -2.69 8.88 4.93
CA PHE A 74 -3.79 9.76 5.32
C PHE A 74 -3.42 11.25 5.19
N PHE A 75 -4.44 12.10 5.08
CA PHE A 75 -4.29 13.55 5.00
C PHE A 75 -5.45 14.25 5.71
N ASP A 76 -5.26 15.53 6.07
CA ASP A 76 -6.32 16.38 6.57
C ASP A 76 -7.09 17.01 5.38
N PRO A 77 -8.37 16.69 5.18
CA PRO A 77 -9.14 17.23 4.06
C PRO A 77 -9.36 18.74 4.13
N ASN A 78 -9.22 19.37 5.30
CA ASN A 78 -9.47 20.79 5.46
C ASN A 78 -8.32 21.65 4.92
N ASN A 79 -7.08 21.16 5.05
CA ASN A 79 -5.88 21.90 4.62
C ASN A 79 -5.05 21.17 3.54
N GLY A 80 -5.41 19.94 3.19
CA GLY A 80 -4.72 19.11 2.20
C GLY A 80 -3.34 18.60 2.61
N LYS A 81 -2.91 18.85 3.86
CA LYS A 81 -1.60 18.43 4.36
C LYS A 81 -1.65 16.98 4.82
N THR A 82 -0.51 16.30 4.70
CA THR A 82 -0.38 14.92 5.17
C THR A 82 -0.63 14.79 6.68
N ILE A 83 -1.08 13.63 7.12
CA ILE A 83 -0.96 13.17 8.51
C ILE A 83 -0.18 11.85 8.59
N SER A 84 0.59 11.55 7.56
CA SER A 84 1.39 10.33 7.40
C SER A 84 2.78 10.67 6.87
N TYR A 85 3.80 9.97 7.36
CA TYR A 85 5.12 10.00 6.73
C TYR A 85 5.08 9.33 5.36
N VAL A 86 5.73 9.94 4.37
CA VAL A 86 5.97 9.33 3.05
C VAL A 86 7.44 9.50 2.71
N ILE A 87 8.11 8.39 2.40
CA ILE A 87 9.49 8.39 1.92
C ILE A 87 9.49 8.03 0.44
N THR A 88 10.14 8.88 -0.37
CA THR A 88 10.33 8.66 -1.82
C THR A 88 11.81 8.77 -2.12
N ASP A 89 12.38 7.76 -2.78
CA ASP A 89 13.78 7.76 -3.20
C ASP A 89 14.75 8.13 -2.06
N ARG A 90 14.55 7.50 -0.89
CA ARG A 90 15.31 7.70 0.37
C ARG A 90 15.13 9.07 1.05
N ASN A 91 14.26 9.93 0.53
CA ASN A 91 13.98 11.26 1.09
C ASN A 91 12.57 11.34 1.67
N ILE A 92 12.40 12.13 2.72
CA ILE A 92 11.08 12.44 3.28
C ILE A 92 10.36 13.35 2.28
N ALA A 93 9.30 12.84 1.66
CA ALA A 93 8.44 13.58 0.74
C ALA A 93 7.28 14.25 1.48
N GLU A 94 6.80 13.62 2.55
CA GLU A 94 5.74 14.17 3.41
C GLU A 94 6.10 13.91 4.87
N ASP A 95 5.97 14.95 5.70
CA ASP A 95 6.19 14.90 7.14
C ASP A 95 4.97 15.49 7.87
N PRO A 96 4.24 14.69 8.68
CA PRO A 96 3.08 15.16 9.42
C PRO A 96 3.40 16.23 10.47
N LEU A 97 4.68 16.44 10.83
CA LEU A 97 5.09 17.53 11.71
C LEU A 97 4.86 18.92 11.10
N PHE A 98 4.73 19.03 9.78
CA PHE A 98 4.39 20.28 9.09
C PHE A 98 2.88 20.52 8.93
N ASN A 99 2.04 19.67 9.53
CA ASN A 99 0.59 19.86 9.56
C ASN A 99 0.16 20.57 10.85
N GLU A 100 -0.12 21.86 10.78
CA GLU A 100 -0.49 22.67 11.94
C GLU A 100 -1.80 22.20 12.58
N SER A 101 -2.75 21.69 11.80
CA SER A 101 -4.00 21.10 12.33
C SER A 101 -3.71 19.92 13.26
N LEU A 102 -2.66 19.13 12.95
CA LEU A 102 -2.25 18.00 13.77
C LEU A 102 -1.49 18.47 15.03
N ILE A 103 -0.51 19.37 14.85
CA ILE A 103 0.42 19.79 15.92
C ILE A 103 -0.23 20.73 16.94
N ASN A 104 -1.16 21.58 16.50
CA ASN A 104 -1.80 22.58 17.35
C ASN A 104 -3.07 22.06 18.02
N ASN A 105 -3.60 20.91 17.60
CA ASN A 105 -4.77 20.31 18.24
C ASN A 105 -4.37 19.71 19.62
N PRO A 106 -4.94 20.18 20.75
CA PRO A 106 -4.53 19.72 22.07
C PRO A 106 -4.70 18.21 22.31
N MET A 107 -5.72 17.59 21.70
CA MET A 107 -6.00 16.17 21.84
C MET A 107 -4.98 15.33 21.06
N TYR A 108 -4.68 15.73 19.82
CA TYR A 108 -3.65 15.06 19.01
C TYR A 108 -2.26 15.27 19.59
N ARG A 109 -1.94 16.48 20.05
CA ARG A 109 -0.64 16.80 20.67
C ARG A 109 -0.30 15.89 21.86
N LYS A 110 -1.28 15.60 22.73
CA LYS A 110 -1.10 14.68 23.87
C LYS A 110 -0.85 13.22 23.44
N ASN A 111 -1.21 12.86 22.21
CA ASN A 111 -1.11 11.51 21.67
C ASN A 111 -0.20 11.46 20.43
N LEU A 112 0.60 12.50 20.20
CA LEU A 112 1.32 12.69 18.96
C LEU A 112 2.33 11.56 18.73
N ASP A 113 2.97 11.07 19.78
CA ASP A 113 3.88 9.92 19.68
C ASP A 113 3.22 8.65 19.15
N LYS A 114 1.94 8.43 19.46
CA LYS A 114 1.17 7.30 18.91
C LYS A 114 0.88 7.50 17.42
N ILE A 115 0.49 8.72 17.04
CA ILE A 115 0.16 9.08 15.65
C ILE A 115 1.40 9.02 14.75
N LEU A 116 2.51 9.63 15.19
CA LEU A 116 3.78 9.64 14.45
C LEU A 116 4.44 8.26 14.38
N ASN A 117 4.10 7.34 15.28
CA ASN A 117 4.60 5.98 15.30
C ASN A 117 3.60 4.95 14.75
N ARG A 118 2.62 5.38 13.95
CA ARG A 118 1.71 4.46 13.24
C ARG A 118 2.48 3.52 12.34
N THR A 119 1.84 2.39 12.05
CA THR A 119 2.39 1.35 11.20
C THR A 119 2.64 1.87 9.79
N GLU A 120 3.73 1.39 9.19
CA GLU A 120 4.29 1.84 7.93
C GLU A 120 4.70 0.64 7.09
N PHE A 121 4.36 0.69 5.81
CA PHE A 121 4.87 -0.25 4.81
C PHE A 121 6.15 0.33 4.19
N ARG A 122 7.23 -0.44 4.19
CA ARG A 122 8.55 -0.02 3.73
C ARG A 122 9.08 -0.97 2.68
N ILE A 123 9.81 -0.41 1.72
CA ILE A 123 10.76 -1.15 0.90
C ILE A 123 12.14 -0.74 1.35
N VAL A 124 12.89 -1.73 1.81
CA VAL A 124 14.23 -1.57 2.37
C VAL A 124 15.23 -2.22 1.44
N GLU A 125 16.32 -1.52 1.13
CA GLU A 125 17.48 -2.05 0.42
C GLU A 125 18.56 -2.37 1.44
N CYS A 126 19.07 -3.61 1.43
CA CYS A 126 20.16 -4.06 2.28
C CYS A 126 21.37 -4.41 1.43
N ASN A 127 22.56 -3.99 1.85
CA ASN A 127 23.82 -4.28 1.18
C ASN A 127 24.75 -5.09 2.08
N GLU A 128 24.48 -6.39 2.15
CA GLU A 128 25.28 -7.37 2.90
C GLU A 128 26.02 -8.30 1.91
N GLY A 129 26.92 -7.71 1.11
CA GLY A 129 27.67 -8.41 0.05
C GLY A 129 26.91 -8.59 -1.27
N LYS A 130 25.57 -8.50 -1.26
CA LYS A 130 24.72 -8.37 -2.45
C LYS A 130 23.53 -7.48 -2.12
N VAL A 131 23.16 -6.61 -3.07
CA VAL A 131 21.97 -5.75 -2.92
C VAL A 131 20.70 -6.60 -2.94
N GLN A 132 19.94 -6.54 -1.85
CA GLN A 132 18.65 -7.20 -1.67
C GLN A 132 17.57 -6.20 -1.28
N TYR A 133 16.32 -6.52 -1.63
CA TYR A 133 15.17 -5.69 -1.29
C TYR A 133 14.19 -6.50 -0.44
N HIS A 134 13.71 -5.87 0.61
CA HIS A 134 12.78 -6.48 1.56
C HIS A 134 11.58 -5.58 1.76
N TYR A 135 10.44 -6.20 2.00
CA TYR A 135 9.27 -5.49 2.49
C TYR A 135 9.24 -5.54 4.01
N GLU A 136 8.81 -4.46 4.64
CA GLU A 136 8.51 -4.44 6.05
C GLU A 136 7.14 -3.81 6.28
N ILE A 137 6.40 -4.33 7.26
CA ILE A 137 5.26 -3.65 7.88
C ILE A 137 5.60 -3.52 9.36
N VAL A 138 5.93 -2.32 9.81
CA VAL A 138 6.41 -2.04 11.17
C VAL A 138 6.01 -0.63 11.62
N PRO A 139 5.97 -0.32 12.94
CA PRO A 139 5.82 1.06 13.41
C PRO A 139 6.88 2.00 12.83
N HIS A 140 6.52 3.25 12.52
CA HIS A 140 7.42 4.21 11.85
C HIS A 140 8.75 4.47 12.60
N LYS A 141 8.78 4.44 13.93
CA LYS A 141 10.02 4.62 14.71
C LYS A 141 10.84 3.34 14.84
N SER A 142 10.42 2.22 14.21
CA SER A 142 11.19 0.97 14.24
C SER A 142 12.54 1.15 13.53
N PRO A 143 13.64 0.67 14.13
CA PRO A 143 14.98 0.84 13.57
C PRO A 143 15.11 0.09 12.25
N VAL A 144 15.99 0.58 11.39
CA VAL A 144 16.42 -0.09 10.17
C VAL A 144 17.75 -0.78 10.47
N ASN A 145 17.91 -2.04 10.06
CA ASN A 145 19.12 -2.82 10.32
C ASN A 145 20.37 -2.13 9.75
N PHE A 146 21.53 -2.40 10.36
CA PHE A 146 22.81 -1.90 9.87
C PHE A 146 23.06 -2.38 8.43
N GLY A 147 23.53 -1.50 7.55
CA GLY A 147 23.73 -1.82 6.13
C GLY A 147 22.45 -1.80 5.28
N CYS A 148 21.30 -1.45 5.88
CA CYS A 148 20.03 -1.30 5.20
C CYS A 148 19.56 0.16 5.15
N THR A 149 18.69 0.50 4.19
CA THR A 149 18.10 1.84 4.04
C THR A 149 16.70 1.74 3.47
N ILE A 150 15.76 2.54 4.02
CA ILE A 150 14.41 2.66 3.46
C ILE A 150 14.50 3.43 2.14
N ILE A 151 14.07 2.77 1.05
CA ILE A 151 14.06 3.37 -0.28
C ILE A 151 12.78 4.16 -0.49
N THR A 152 11.67 3.60 -0.06
CA THR A 152 10.37 4.23 -0.13
C THR A 152 9.44 3.61 0.89
N SER A 153 8.52 4.40 1.41
CA SER A 153 7.54 3.95 2.38
C SER A 153 6.33 4.88 2.41
N ALA A 154 5.23 4.38 2.95
CA ALA A 154 4.14 5.21 3.42
C ALA A 154 3.62 4.69 4.76
N GLN A 155 3.52 5.62 5.71
CA GLN A 155 2.78 5.39 6.93
C GLN A 155 1.28 5.37 6.61
N GLY A 156 0.56 4.51 7.31
CA GLY A 156 -0.89 4.44 7.28
C GLY A 156 -1.36 4.01 8.65
N GLY A 157 -1.76 2.76 8.74
CA GLY A 157 -2.22 2.13 9.97
C GLY A 157 -3.75 2.08 10.05
N PRO A 158 -4.28 1.31 11.01
CA PRO A 158 -3.54 0.56 12.02
C PRO A 158 -2.82 -0.66 11.42
N LEU A 159 -1.89 -1.26 12.19
CA LEU A 159 -1.58 -2.67 12.02
C LEU A 159 -2.87 -3.48 12.20
N ILE A 160 -3.15 -4.38 11.27
CA ILE A 160 -4.34 -5.22 11.26
C ILE A 160 -3.99 -6.63 11.73
N TYR A 161 -2.91 -7.19 11.19
CA TYR A 161 -2.49 -8.56 11.46
C TYR A 161 -0.99 -8.57 11.75
N PRO A 162 -0.48 -9.34 12.73
CA PRO A 162 -1.16 -10.39 13.52
C PRO A 162 -2.06 -9.88 14.66
N GLN A 163 -1.95 -8.60 15.02
CA GLN A 163 -2.75 -7.99 16.07
C GLN A 163 -3.26 -6.63 15.60
N LEU A 164 -4.55 -6.37 15.83
CA LEU A 164 -5.21 -5.15 15.42
C LEU A 164 -4.92 -4.04 16.44
N ARG A 165 -4.19 -3.00 16.02
CA ARG A 165 -3.61 -1.96 16.91
C ARG A 165 -4.41 -0.66 16.93
N LEU A 166 -5.73 -0.74 17.04
CA LEU A 166 -6.61 0.45 16.97
C LEU A 166 -6.29 1.52 18.02
N GLU A 167 -6.09 1.12 19.28
CA GLU A 167 -5.87 2.05 20.39
C GLU A 167 -4.40 2.48 20.51
N GLU A 168 -3.47 1.55 20.29
CA GLU A 168 -2.03 1.81 20.30
C GLU A 168 -1.64 2.85 19.24
N GLU A 169 -2.27 2.78 18.06
CA GLU A 169 -2.05 3.69 16.93
C GLU A 169 -3.05 4.86 16.89
N PHE A 170 -3.81 5.05 17.97
CA PHE A 170 -4.70 6.19 18.20
C PHE A 170 -5.79 6.36 17.12
N PHE A 171 -6.32 5.26 16.59
CA PHE A 171 -7.53 5.26 15.78
C PHE A 171 -8.79 5.24 16.64
N ILE A 172 -8.72 4.67 17.84
CA ILE A 172 -9.78 4.75 18.85
C ILE A 172 -9.25 5.27 20.18
N VAL A 173 -10.14 5.78 21.02
CA VAL A 173 -9.88 6.06 22.44
C VAL A 173 -10.94 5.38 23.27
N LYS A 174 -10.51 4.66 24.29
CA LYS A 174 -11.41 4.04 25.26
C LYS A 174 -11.36 4.78 26.60
N LYS A 175 -12.51 4.85 27.27
CA LYS A 175 -12.63 5.27 28.66
C LYS A 175 -13.55 4.28 29.36
N ASP A 176 -13.07 3.69 30.46
CA ASP A 176 -13.83 2.69 31.23
C ASP A 176 -14.31 1.50 30.38
N GLY A 177 -13.53 1.11 29.37
CA GLY A 177 -13.84 0.03 28.43
C GLY A 177 -14.71 0.45 27.24
N GLU A 178 -15.35 1.62 27.29
CA GLU A 178 -16.20 2.14 26.21
C GLU A 178 -15.41 2.98 25.22
N ILE A 179 -15.75 2.87 23.94
CA ILE A 179 -15.13 3.68 22.88
C ILE A 179 -15.76 5.08 22.90
N ILE A 180 -14.97 6.09 23.23
CA ILE A 180 -15.40 7.49 23.29
C ILE A 180 -14.94 8.31 22.09
N ARG A 181 -14.05 7.75 21.26
CA ARG A 181 -13.54 8.40 20.06
C ARG A 181 -13.13 7.38 19.01
N GLU A 182 -13.40 7.72 17.77
CA GLU A 182 -12.97 6.99 16.58
C GLU A 182 -12.36 7.97 15.56
N SER A 183 -11.47 7.48 14.70
CA SER A 183 -10.95 8.16 13.52
C SER A 183 -10.99 7.24 12.31
N CYS A 184 -11.07 7.81 11.11
CA CYS A 184 -10.96 7.09 9.83
C CYS A 184 -11.96 5.94 9.66
N SER A 185 -13.10 6.05 10.35
CA SER A 185 -14.22 5.10 10.30
C SER A 185 -13.80 3.64 10.53
N VAL A 186 -12.76 3.39 11.33
CA VAL A 186 -12.16 2.05 11.53
C VAL A 186 -13.10 0.99 12.11
N LEU A 187 -14.20 1.38 12.76
CA LEU A 187 -15.22 0.50 13.33
C LEU A 187 -16.43 0.32 12.42
N HIS A 188 -16.48 1.06 11.31
CA HIS A 188 -17.60 1.00 10.36
C HIS A 188 -17.25 0.16 9.13
N LYS A 189 -18.28 -0.45 8.55
CA LYS A 189 -18.17 -1.09 7.24
C LYS A 189 -18.06 -0.01 6.17
N THR A 190 -16.91 0.03 5.50
CA THR A 190 -16.69 0.93 4.36
C THR A 190 -15.66 0.33 3.41
N ALA A 191 -15.46 0.94 2.24
CA ALA A 191 -14.37 0.60 1.35
C ALA A 191 -13.00 0.75 2.05
N ARG A 192 -12.04 -0.14 1.73
CA ARG A 192 -10.71 -0.18 2.33
C ARG A 192 -9.62 -0.44 1.31
N THR A 193 -8.45 0.17 1.54
CA THR A 193 -7.20 -0.20 0.89
C THR A 193 -6.27 -0.83 1.92
N ILE A 194 -5.94 -2.10 1.74
CA ILE A 194 -5.11 -2.88 2.66
C ILE A 194 -3.83 -3.29 1.94
N ILE A 195 -2.69 -3.18 2.61
CA ILE A 195 -1.44 -3.78 2.14
C ILE A 195 -0.97 -4.83 3.14
N GLY A 196 -0.54 -5.98 2.63
CA GLY A 196 -0.08 -7.09 3.44
C GLY A 196 1.06 -7.86 2.80
N LEU A 197 1.65 -8.72 3.60
CA LEU A 197 2.75 -9.60 3.22
C LEU A 197 2.31 -11.05 3.37
N LYS A 198 2.66 -11.85 2.36
CA LYS A 198 2.47 -13.30 2.38
C LYS A 198 3.53 -13.92 1.49
N ASP A 199 4.21 -14.95 1.99
CA ASP A 199 5.19 -15.73 1.22
C ASP A 199 6.29 -14.87 0.55
N GLY A 200 6.66 -13.75 1.17
CA GLY A 200 7.64 -12.79 0.65
C GLY A 200 7.12 -11.84 -0.44
N GLU A 201 5.86 -11.94 -0.82
CA GLU A 201 5.18 -11.06 -1.78
C GLU A 201 4.34 -10.00 -1.07
N ALA A 202 4.15 -8.86 -1.75
CA ALA A 202 3.24 -7.81 -1.29
C ALA A 202 1.87 -8.02 -1.94
N HIS A 203 0.84 -7.95 -1.11
CA HIS A 203 -0.55 -8.09 -1.51
C HIS A 203 -1.30 -6.81 -1.21
N VAL A 204 -2.08 -6.32 -2.18
CA VAL A 204 -3.00 -5.21 -1.97
C VAL A 204 -4.43 -5.70 -2.10
N LEU A 205 -5.28 -5.34 -1.14
CA LEU A 205 -6.72 -5.55 -1.22
C LEU A 205 -7.39 -4.20 -1.42
N ILE A 206 -8.23 -4.11 -2.47
CA ILE A 206 -9.15 -2.99 -2.67
C ILE A 206 -10.55 -3.52 -2.41
N ILE A 207 -11.04 -3.26 -1.20
CA ILE A 207 -12.36 -3.63 -0.72
C ILE A 207 -13.29 -2.48 -1.10
N THR A 208 -14.30 -2.73 -1.92
CA THR A 208 -15.23 -1.69 -2.42
C THR A 208 -16.51 -1.63 -1.60
N ASP A 209 -17.35 -0.63 -1.84
CA ASP A 209 -18.67 -0.51 -1.19
C ASP A 209 -19.68 -1.59 -1.61
N LYS A 210 -19.31 -2.48 -2.55
CA LYS A 210 -20.09 -3.70 -2.82
C LYS A 210 -19.96 -4.73 -1.70
N HIS A 211 -18.81 -4.76 -1.02
CA HIS A 211 -18.55 -5.65 0.12
C HIS A 211 -17.76 -4.89 1.20
N PRO A 212 -18.36 -3.86 1.82
CA PRO A 212 -17.67 -3.01 2.77
C PRO A 212 -17.35 -3.78 4.06
N MET A 213 -16.18 -3.52 4.64
CA MET A 213 -15.71 -4.20 5.85
C MET A 213 -15.26 -3.20 6.92
N ASP A 214 -15.53 -3.52 8.18
CA ASP A 214 -14.82 -2.91 9.31
C ASP A 214 -13.44 -3.58 9.49
N LEU A 215 -12.58 -3.02 10.35
CA LEU A 215 -11.21 -3.56 10.49
C LEU A 215 -11.12 -4.91 11.24
N TYR A 216 -12.16 -5.32 11.98
CA TYR A 216 -12.20 -6.67 12.57
C TYR A 216 -12.51 -7.70 11.47
N GLU A 217 -13.46 -7.40 10.60
CA GLU A 217 -13.75 -8.24 9.43
C GLU A 217 -12.55 -8.34 8.48
N VAL A 218 -11.85 -7.23 8.23
CA VAL A 218 -10.60 -7.25 7.45
C VAL A 218 -9.55 -8.11 8.12
N GLN A 219 -9.39 -8.04 9.45
CA GLN A 219 -8.42 -8.87 10.17
C GLN A 219 -8.70 -10.36 9.98
N ASP A 220 -9.95 -10.78 10.12
CA ASP A 220 -10.36 -12.17 9.88
C ASP A 220 -10.14 -12.57 8.41
N TYR A 221 -10.41 -11.67 7.47
CA TYR A 221 -10.24 -11.92 6.05
C TYR A 221 -8.76 -12.13 5.68
N VAL A 222 -7.86 -11.22 6.08
CA VAL A 222 -6.41 -11.37 5.78
C VAL A 222 -5.80 -12.58 6.48
N LYS A 223 -6.29 -12.94 7.67
CA LYS A 223 -5.92 -14.18 8.36
C LYS A 223 -6.32 -15.42 7.55
N LYS A 224 -7.55 -15.46 7.03
CA LYS A 224 -8.04 -16.55 6.17
C LYS A 224 -7.24 -16.67 4.86
N LEU A 225 -6.80 -15.55 4.30
CA LEU A 225 -5.91 -15.52 3.13
C LEU A 225 -4.47 -15.99 3.44
N GLY A 226 -4.13 -16.14 4.73
CA GLY A 226 -2.81 -16.58 5.17
C GLY A 226 -1.75 -15.48 5.11
N PHE A 227 -2.12 -14.22 5.36
CA PHE A 227 -1.13 -13.14 5.42
C PHE A 227 -0.27 -13.28 6.69
N ASP A 228 1.01 -12.96 6.58
CA ASP A 228 1.95 -12.90 7.69
C ASP A 228 1.78 -11.60 8.49
N ARG A 229 1.50 -10.52 7.77
CA ARG A 229 1.32 -9.17 8.33
C ARG A 229 0.47 -8.31 7.40
N ALA A 230 -0.34 -7.41 7.96
CA ALA A 230 -1.19 -6.51 7.19
C ALA A 230 -1.42 -5.18 7.91
N MET A 231 -1.59 -4.10 7.14
CA MET A 231 -1.96 -2.78 7.64
C MET A 231 -2.94 -2.09 6.68
N ALA A 232 -3.69 -1.11 7.21
CA ALA A 232 -4.53 -0.25 6.38
C ALA A 232 -3.75 0.94 5.80
N PHE A 233 -4.11 1.32 4.57
CA PHE A 233 -3.95 2.68 4.06
C PHE A 233 -5.25 3.46 4.28
N ASP A 234 -5.33 4.70 3.78
CA ASP A 234 -6.55 5.49 3.84
C ASP A 234 -7.72 4.75 3.18
N GLY A 235 -8.92 4.91 3.74
CA GLY A 235 -10.10 4.14 3.37
C GLY A 235 -11.30 5.01 3.06
N GLY A 236 -12.48 4.42 3.12
CA GLY A 236 -13.72 5.09 2.78
C GLY A 236 -13.66 5.67 1.37
N SER A 237 -14.06 6.94 1.22
CA SER A 237 -14.06 7.66 -0.06
C SER A 237 -12.67 7.81 -0.70
N SER A 238 -11.58 7.54 0.03
CA SER A 238 -10.22 7.54 -0.52
C SER A 238 -9.84 6.25 -1.25
N THR A 239 -10.57 5.16 -1.00
CA THR A 239 -10.30 3.83 -1.58
C THR A 239 -10.36 3.90 -3.10
N SER A 240 -9.21 3.68 -3.74
CA SER A 240 -9.11 3.81 -5.19
C SER A 240 -7.94 3.01 -5.79
N MET A 241 -8.12 2.60 -7.04
CA MET A 241 -7.13 1.85 -7.80
C MET A 241 -7.22 2.16 -9.29
N ASN A 242 -6.08 2.36 -9.94
CA ASN A 242 -5.94 2.36 -11.39
C ASN A 242 -4.91 1.32 -11.81
N TYR A 243 -5.26 0.47 -12.77
CA TYR A 243 -4.34 -0.51 -13.35
C TYR A 243 -4.40 -0.45 -14.87
N LEU A 244 -3.30 0.01 -15.47
CA LEU A 244 -3.18 0.29 -16.89
C LEU A 244 -4.42 1.08 -17.37
N ASN A 245 -4.89 0.81 -18.58
CA ASN A 245 -6.19 1.28 -19.08
C ASN A 245 -7.32 0.27 -18.81
N LYS A 246 -7.12 -0.70 -17.91
CA LYS A 246 -8.05 -1.83 -17.70
C LYS A 246 -8.99 -1.59 -16.52
N TYR A 247 -8.45 -1.13 -15.39
CA TYR A 247 -9.23 -0.91 -14.18
C TYR A 247 -9.11 0.53 -13.69
N SER A 248 -10.25 1.10 -13.30
CA SER A 248 -10.38 2.38 -12.62
C SER A 248 -11.47 2.22 -11.56
N VAL A 249 -11.06 2.04 -10.31
CA VAL A 249 -11.93 1.76 -9.16
C VAL A 249 -11.89 2.97 -8.23
N THR A 250 -13.07 3.40 -7.82
CA THR A 250 -13.28 4.47 -6.82
C THR A 250 -14.46 4.07 -5.93
N SER A 251 -14.44 4.48 -4.67
CA SER A 251 -15.54 4.33 -3.71
C SER A 251 -16.51 5.51 -3.70
N VAL A 252 -16.36 6.47 -4.63
CA VAL A 252 -17.28 7.60 -4.77
C VAL A 252 -18.26 7.32 -5.90
N GLY A 253 -19.56 7.42 -5.60
CA GLY A 253 -20.64 7.02 -6.50
C GLY A 253 -20.75 7.81 -7.82
N ASP A 254 -20.12 8.98 -7.92
CA ASP A 254 -20.06 9.79 -9.14
C ASP A 254 -18.95 9.33 -10.12
N GLY A 255 -18.10 8.38 -9.72
CA GLY A 255 -16.99 7.87 -10.52
C GLY A 255 -15.79 8.81 -10.66
N GLY A 256 -15.84 10.03 -10.09
CA GLY A 256 -14.74 11.00 -10.15
C GLY A 256 -13.57 10.63 -9.23
N GLY A 257 -13.89 9.99 -8.11
CA GLY A 257 -12.91 9.64 -7.08
C GLY A 257 -12.49 10.84 -6.23
N ARG A 258 -12.12 10.59 -4.99
CA ARG A 258 -11.64 11.64 -4.07
C ARG A 258 -10.26 12.13 -4.47
N SER A 259 -9.99 13.40 -4.27
CA SER A 259 -8.63 13.96 -4.36
C SER A 259 -7.84 13.63 -3.09
N LEU A 260 -6.61 13.15 -3.28
CA LEU A 260 -5.75 12.52 -2.29
C LEU A 260 -4.36 13.15 -2.31
N LYS A 261 -3.60 12.90 -1.23
CA LYS A 261 -2.26 13.48 -1.03
C LYS A 261 -1.11 12.55 -1.41
N SER A 262 -1.28 11.23 -1.24
CA SER A 262 -0.22 10.25 -1.47
C SER A 262 -0.72 8.93 -2.05
N PHE A 263 0.16 8.27 -2.81
CA PHE A 263 -0.16 7.12 -3.63
C PHE A 263 0.98 6.10 -3.60
N MET A 264 0.63 4.82 -3.63
CA MET A 264 1.56 3.77 -4.03
C MET A 264 1.45 3.58 -5.54
N VAL A 265 2.58 3.62 -6.23
CA VAL A 265 2.66 3.39 -7.68
C VAL A 265 3.61 2.23 -7.99
N VAL A 266 3.31 1.48 -9.04
CA VAL A 266 4.21 0.48 -9.62
C VAL A 266 4.52 0.87 -11.06
N LYS A 267 5.80 1.08 -11.37
CA LYS A 267 6.28 1.45 -12.71
C LYS A 267 6.30 0.29 -13.69
#